data_AF-A0A1M4V9R0-F1
#
_entry.id   AF-A0A1M4V9R0-F1
#
_cell.length_a   1.000
_cell.length_b   1.000
_cell.length_c   1.000
_cell.angle_alpha   90.00
_cell.angle_beta   90.00
_cell.angle_gamma   90.00
#
_symmetry.space_group_name_H-M   'P 1'
#
loop_
_entity.id
_entity.type
_entity.pdbx_description
1 polymer ?
#
loop_
_entity_poly.entity_id
_entity_poly.type
_entity_poly.pdbx_seq_one_letter_code
_entity_poly.pdbx_strand_id
1 'polypeptide(L)'
;MERSERKRQNFLMPASAVLLTMAFGVNAVAEEEAILREQALKVLGKHVFFDTDLSMPKGNQACVSCHEPFAGGTSGFSDVNETTVGVPGANFDTDPTAIGGRKPPSNTYATFSPSFSVAPFPPSPDGPCFGLSVSGFCGGNFWDGRSQGESTDGLIFRDAGTAGPHLGMEVFYNIENAAIMAFAKYRGPTSDQALNPMPNAVEQNIGRKEVCELVAESTYSPLYKLAWGEDIDCSSTYAYLGETHYDISFKRMMLAVGAYQHSEDINSFSSKRDIALRSELACDGYSFPEHYNPAVCKKLYKSGKEPGKFPLMLLTDQENEGHDLFYGEAGCQFCHSNKPTIAFGPFNFPGDDGTELEQTYTDHGYHNIGVPVNALIPKFNGPDTGANNHQLGALDGLHRTPTLRNVTKGEKSNFVKAYTHSGWFKTLEGLVHFYNTSRNFGDEAGQKKRCEELFPEQETFTMAEALANNCWPAPEFNTGLAPANFVGNIGLTEDQEAALVAYIKTLNDQHTAKTPVLVKSNSFHMSPVAMLFATEKWSEEICEMGTPSNGVYSVKVKSPKNCVRFKDLLDILGEGYWVK
;
A
#
# COMPACT_ATOMS: atom_id res chain seq x y z
N MET A 1 0.66 19.33 -89.51
CA MET A 1 1.96 18.72 -89.12
C MET A 1 2.40 19.41 -87.84
N GLU A 2 2.02 18.85 -86.69
CA GLU A 2 2.87 18.03 -85.80
C GLU A 2 3.87 18.85 -84.96
N ARG A 3 3.59 19.04 -83.67
CA ARG A 3 4.26 18.32 -82.57
C ARG A 3 3.71 18.75 -81.20
N SER A 4 3.62 17.77 -80.29
CA SER A 4 3.09 17.89 -78.93
C SER A 4 4.16 18.43 -77.96
N GLU A 5 3.80 19.35 -77.07
CA GLU A 5 4.56 19.65 -75.84
C GLU A 5 3.74 19.27 -74.60
N ARG A 6 4.20 18.24 -73.87
CA ARG A 6 3.80 17.97 -72.48
C ARG A 6 4.82 18.64 -71.55
N LYS A 7 4.39 19.60 -70.73
CA LYS A 7 5.15 20.05 -69.55
C LYS A 7 4.82 19.15 -68.36
N ARG A 8 5.88 18.55 -67.77
CA ARG A 8 5.85 17.86 -66.47
C ARG A 8 5.61 18.88 -65.36
N GLN A 9 4.59 18.67 -64.52
CA GLN A 9 4.51 19.25 -63.19
C GLN A 9 5.02 18.21 -62.19
N ASN A 10 6.16 18.49 -61.55
CA ASN A 10 6.68 17.71 -60.43
C ASN A 10 5.88 18.06 -59.18
N PHE A 11 5.23 17.06 -58.57
CA PHE A 11 4.70 17.15 -57.21
C PHE A 11 5.87 17.04 -56.22
N LEU A 12 6.24 18.17 -55.60
CA LEU A 12 7.06 18.20 -54.38
C LEU A 12 6.11 18.01 -53.19
N MET A 13 6.15 16.86 -52.51
CA MET A 13 5.60 16.76 -51.16
C MET A 13 6.50 17.56 -50.20
N PRO A 14 5.94 18.36 -49.27
CA PRO A 14 6.73 19.13 -48.32
C PRO A 14 7.28 18.19 -47.22
N ALA A 15 8.61 18.21 -47.03
CA ALA A 15 9.34 17.42 -46.04
C ALA A 15 8.82 17.58 -44.60
N SER A 16 8.12 18.69 -44.29
CA SER A 16 7.55 18.98 -42.97
C SER A 16 6.45 18.01 -42.53
N ALA A 17 5.69 17.41 -43.46
CA ALA A 17 4.63 16.46 -43.10
C ALA A 17 5.20 15.09 -42.67
N VAL A 18 6.32 14.69 -43.25
CA VAL A 18 7.00 13.41 -42.95
C VAL A 18 7.71 13.46 -41.59
N LEU A 19 8.38 14.59 -41.28
CA LEU A 19 9.02 14.83 -39.98
C LEU A 19 8.01 14.82 -38.83
N LEU A 20 6.83 15.40 -39.03
CA LEU A 20 5.78 15.43 -38.01
C LEU A 20 5.23 14.02 -37.73
N THR A 21 4.95 13.23 -38.78
CA THR A 21 4.48 11.83 -38.62
C THR A 21 5.52 10.90 -38.00
N MET A 22 6.82 11.11 -38.29
CA MET A 22 7.89 10.34 -37.65
C MET A 22 8.05 10.69 -36.17
N ALA A 23 7.93 11.97 -35.80
CA ALA A 23 7.97 12.40 -34.40
C ALA A 23 6.80 11.80 -33.57
N PHE A 24 5.58 11.78 -34.14
CA PHE A 24 4.44 11.11 -33.50
C PHE A 24 4.63 9.60 -33.36
N GLY A 25 5.23 8.94 -34.36
CA GLY A 25 5.49 7.49 -34.31
C GLY A 25 6.56 7.08 -33.30
N VAL A 26 7.64 7.87 -33.14
CA VAL A 26 8.70 7.58 -32.16
C VAL A 26 8.21 7.76 -30.72
N ASN A 27 7.39 8.78 -30.45
CA ASN A 27 6.84 9.00 -29.12
C ASN A 27 5.88 7.88 -28.69
N ALA A 28 5.04 7.37 -29.59
CA ALA A 28 4.11 6.28 -29.29
C ALA A 28 4.84 4.97 -28.94
N VAL A 29 5.93 4.66 -29.64
CA VAL A 29 6.74 3.45 -29.36
C VAL A 29 7.45 3.54 -28.03
N ALA A 30 8.02 4.71 -27.68
CA ALA A 30 8.69 4.92 -26.40
C ALA A 30 7.70 4.86 -25.21
N GLU A 31 6.48 5.37 -25.39
CA GLU A 31 5.40 5.26 -24.41
C GLU A 31 4.96 3.80 -24.21
N GLU A 32 4.81 3.04 -25.30
CA GLU A 32 4.46 1.62 -25.25
C GLU A 32 5.54 0.79 -24.53
N GLU A 33 6.82 1.06 -24.80
CA GLU A 33 7.95 0.42 -24.11
C GLU A 33 7.91 0.74 -22.60
N ALA A 34 7.69 2.01 -22.24
CA ALA A 34 7.63 2.41 -20.84
C ALA A 34 6.50 1.70 -20.09
N ILE A 35 5.30 1.63 -20.67
CA ILE A 35 4.16 0.92 -20.10
C ILE A 35 4.51 -0.57 -19.92
N LEU A 36 5.05 -1.22 -20.95
CA LEU A 36 5.37 -2.64 -20.91
C LEU A 36 6.43 -2.97 -19.83
N ARG A 37 7.49 -2.17 -19.74
CA ARG A 37 8.54 -2.36 -18.71
C ARG A 37 7.99 -2.14 -17.30
N GLU A 38 7.17 -1.10 -17.11
CA GLU A 38 6.53 -0.82 -15.83
C GLU A 38 5.60 -1.95 -15.38
N GLN A 39 4.79 -2.48 -16.32
CA GLN A 39 3.95 -3.62 -16.00
C GLN A 39 4.80 -4.85 -15.66
N ALA A 40 5.87 -5.13 -16.41
CA ALA A 40 6.80 -6.21 -16.09
C ALA A 40 7.43 -6.05 -14.70
N LEU A 41 7.79 -4.83 -14.30
CA LEU A 41 8.29 -4.51 -12.96
C LEU A 41 7.27 -4.83 -11.88
N LYS A 42 6.00 -4.41 -12.06
CA LYS A 42 4.92 -4.69 -11.11
C LYS A 42 4.64 -6.20 -11.00
N VAL A 43 4.63 -6.93 -12.13
CA VAL A 43 4.43 -8.39 -12.12
C VAL A 43 5.60 -9.11 -11.46
N LEU A 44 6.85 -8.71 -11.75
CA LEU A 44 8.03 -9.22 -11.04
C LEU A 44 7.87 -9.04 -9.53
N GLY A 45 7.50 -7.83 -9.10
CA GLY A 45 7.28 -7.51 -7.70
C GLY A 45 6.21 -8.38 -7.05
N LYS A 46 5.10 -8.63 -7.76
CA LYS A 46 4.05 -9.54 -7.31
C LYS A 46 4.56 -10.95 -7.13
N HIS A 47 5.31 -11.48 -8.10
CA HIS A 47 5.88 -12.82 -7.98
C HIS A 47 6.82 -12.94 -6.77
N VAL A 48 7.73 -11.96 -6.59
CA VAL A 48 8.63 -11.90 -5.41
C VAL A 48 7.85 -11.79 -4.10
N PHE A 49 6.77 -10.99 -4.05
CA PHE A 49 5.95 -10.80 -2.84
C PHE A 49 5.25 -12.09 -2.36
N PHE A 50 4.88 -12.97 -3.29
CA PHE A 50 4.18 -14.23 -2.99
C PHE A 50 5.09 -15.46 -2.95
N ASP A 51 6.36 -15.35 -3.30
CA ASP A 51 7.25 -16.52 -3.39
C ASP A 51 7.76 -16.97 -2.02
N THR A 52 7.16 -18.05 -1.51
CA THR A 52 7.54 -18.69 -0.23
C THR A 52 8.91 -19.33 -0.25
N ASP A 53 9.47 -19.57 -1.44
CA ASP A 53 10.81 -20.11 -1.58
C ASP A 53 11.88 -19.07 -1.15
N LEU A 54 11.52 -17.79 -1.04
CA LEU A 54 12.38 -16.69 -0.60
C LEU A 54 12.40 -16.55 0.94
N SER A 55 12.63 -17.65 1.64
CA SER A 55 12.84 -17.66 3.09
C SER A 55 13.88 -18.70 3.49
N MET A 56 14.36 -18.64 4.73
CA MET A 56 15.18 -19.69 5.33
C MET A 56 14.58 -20.12 6.68
N PRO A 57 14.13 -21.39 6.81
CA PRO A 57 14.11 -22.43 5.79
C PRO A 57 13.26 -22.09 4.55
N LYS A 58 13.67 -22.63 3.40
CA LYS A 58 12.99 -22.44 2.11
C LYS A 58 11.57 -22.98 2.15
N GLY A 59 10.60 -22.17 1.72
CA GLY A 59 9.18 -22.56 1.62
C GLY A 59 8.33 -22.17 2.83
N ASN A 60 8.92 -21.61 3.88
CA ASN A 60 8.23 -21.34 5.14
C ASN A 60 7.49 -19.99 5.16
N GLN A 61 7.98 -18.97 4.44
CA GLN A 61 7.41 -17.63 4.52
C GLN A 61 7.64 -16.81 3.24
N ALA A 62 6.71 -15.90 2.94
CA ALA A 62 6.85 -14.84 1.95
C ALA A 62 6.29 -13.53 2.54
N CYS A 63 6.40 -12.41 1.81
CA CYS A 63 5.79 -11.15 2.23
C CYS A 63 4.27 -11.33 2.46
N VAL A 64 3.59 -12.08 1.57
CA VAL A 64 2.16 -12.38 1.68
C VAL A 64 1.78 -13.12 2.97
N SER A 65 2.68 -13.95 3.53
CA SER A 65 2.39 -14.72 4.75
C SER A 65 2.05 -13.81 5.94
N CYS A 66 2.65 -12.62 6.01
CA CYS A 66 2.36 -11.62 7.03
C CYS A 66 1.34 -10.56 6.57
N HIS A 67 1.11 -10.46 5.25
CA HIS A 67 0.31 -9.42 4.59
C HIS A 67 -0.74 -10.05 3.67
N GLU A 68 -1.67 -10.78 4.27
CA GLU A 68 -2.67 -11.58 3.55
C GLU A 68 -3.74 -10.68 2.90
N PRO A 69 -3.97 -10.78 1.58
CA PRO A 69 -4.93 -9.93 0.87
C PRO A 69 -6.36 -10.05 1.41
N PHE A 70 -6.78 -11.25 1.81
CA PHE A 70 -8.13 -11.46 2.34
C PHE A 70 -8.34 -10.80 3.71
N ALA A 71 -7.26 -10.53 4.44
CA ALA A 71 -7.26 -9.85 5.74
C ALA A 71 -6.96 -8.35 5.61
N GLY A 72 -6.96 -7.80 4.39
CA GLY A 72 -6.66 -6.38 4.16
C GLY A 72 -5.18 -6.05 4.25
N GLY A 73 -4.30 -6.97 3.87
CA GLY A 73 -2.85 -6.73 3.86
C GLY A 73 -2.19 -6.83 5.23
N THR A 74 -2.85 -7.51 6.18
CA THR A 74 -2.33 -7.79 7.53
C THR A 74 -2.31 -9.30 7.77
N SER A 75 -1.88 -9.75 8.96
CA SER A 75 -1.87 -11.17 9.33
C SER A 75 -3.23 -11.86 9.10
N GLY A 76 -3.19 -12.95 8.33
CA GLY A 76 -4.33 -13.86 8.14
C GLY A 76 -4.44 -14.97 9.20
N PHE A 77 -3.57 -14.96 10.21
CA PHE A 77 -3.57 -15.95 11.29
C PHE A 77 -4.42 -15.47 12.46
N SER A 78 -5.63 -16.02 12.59
CA SER A 78 -6.59 -15.60 13.62
C SER A 78 -6.09 -15.85 15.04
N ASP A 79 -5.38 -16.94 15.27
CA ASP A 79 -4.79 -17.35 16.55
C ASP A 79 -3.64 -16.42 16.96
N VAL A 80 -2.79 -16.03 16.00
CA VAL A 80 -1.77 -15.00 16.20
C VAL A 80 -2.44 -13.66 16.50
N ASN A 81 -3.47 -13.27 15.75
CA ASN A 81 -4.21 -12.03 15.97
C ASN A 81 -4.88 -12.00 17.36
N GLU A 82 -5.38 -13.12 17.86
CA GLU A 82 -5.95 -13.23 19.20
C GLU A 82 -4.89 -13.05 20.30
N THR A 83 -3.64 -13.44 20.02
CA THR A 83 -2.59 -13.57 21.05
C THR A 83 -1.41 -12.60 20.82
N THR A 84 -0.31 -13.12 20.29
CA THR A 84 1.00 -12.48 20.21
C THR A 84 1.07 -11.36 19.20
N VAL A 85 0.18 -11.36 18.20
CA VAL A 85 0.06 -10.45 17.05
C VAL A 85 1.30 -10.30 16.14
N GLY A 86 2.49 -10.58 16.67
CA GLY A 86 3.69 -10.84 15.89
C GLY A 86 3.55 -12.16 15.16
N VAL A 87 3.62 -12.11 13.84
CA VAL A 87 3.63 -13.32 13.01
C VAL A 87 4.98 -14.01 13.20
N PRO A 88 4.99 -15.31 13.55
CA PRO A 88 6.23 -16.10 13.58
C PRO A 88 7.01 -16.00 12.27
N GLY A 89 8.32 -15.79 12.37
CA GLY A 89 9.25 -15.77 11.24
C GLY A 89 9.48 -17.17 10.66
N ALA A 90 10.12 -17.22 9.49
CA ALA A 90 10.40 -18.47 8.77
C ALA A 90 11.12 -19.52 9.61
N ASN A 91 12.00 -19.09 10.53
CA ASN A 91 12.82 -19.97 11.35
C ASN A 91 12.22 -20.30 12.73
N PHE A 92 10.96 -19.93 13.00
CA PHE A 92 10.35 -20.06 14.33
C PHE A 92 10.32 -21.51 14.87
N ASP A 93 10.19 -22.50 13.98
CA ASP A 93 10.20 -23.92 14.36
C ASP A 93 11.51 -24.37 15.00
N THR A 94 12.64 -23.72 14.68
CA THR A 94 13.96 -24.04 15.25
C THR A 94 14.46 -22.99 16.24
N ASP A 95 13.96 -21.76 16.14
CA ASP A 95 14.26 -20.67 17.06
C ASP A 95 12.96 -19.94 17.47
N PRO A 96 12.39 -20.25 18.64
CA PRO A 96 11.19 -19.58 19.15
C PRO A 96 11.35 -18.08 19.41
N THR A 97 12.55 -17.53 19.25
CA THR A 97 12.79 -16.08 19.30
C THR A 97 12.63 -15.39 17.96
N ALA A 98 12.45 -16.15 16.86
CA ALA A 98 12.18 -15.62 15.53
C ALA A 98 10.73 -15.11 15.38
N ILE A 99 10.36 -14.10 16.16
CA ILE A 99 9.04 -13.47 16.14
C ILE A 99 9.17 -11.97 16.41
N GLY A 100 8.49 -11.15 15.61
CA GLY A 100 8.51 -9.70 15.75
C GLY A 100 7.73 -9.19 16.97
N GLY A 101 8.11 -8.02 17.49
CA GLY A 101 7.46 -7.37 18.64
C GLY A 101 6.25 -6.48 18.29
N ARG A 102 5.79 -6.47 17.03
CA ARG A 102 4.65 -5.65 16.60
C ARG A 102 3.74 -6.44 15.67
N LYS A 103 2.46 -6.08 15.65
CA LYS A 103 1.54 -6.51 14.61
C LYS A 103 2.03 -6.00 13.25
N PRO A 104 2.09 -6.81 12.18
CA PRO A 104 2.34 -6.29 10.83
C PRO A 104 1.30 -5.20 10.46
N PRO A 105 1.74 -3.99 10.05
CA PRO A 105 0.82 -2.98 9.53
C PRO A 105 0.20 -3.44 8.20
N SER A 106 -0.88 -2.81 7.77
CA SER A 106 -1.40 -3.10 6.43
C SER A 106 -0.40 -2.64 5.38
N ASN A 107 -0.18 -3.47 4.35
CA ASN A 107 0.57 -3.08 3.17
C ASN A 107 -0.32 -2.41 2.10
N THR A 108 -1.66 -2.57 2.19
CA THR A 108 -2.59 -1.89 1.29
C THR A 108 -2.58 -0.39 1.55
N TYR A 109 -2.52 0.41 0.50
CA TYR A 109 -2.42 1.88 0.54
C TYR A 109 -1.16 2.43 1.23
N ALA A 110 -0.19 1.59 1.61
CA ALA A 110 1.05 2.04 2.26
C ALA A 110 1.91 2.94 1.35
N THR A 111 1.75 2.82 0.03
CA THR A 111 2.45 3.61 -0.99
C THR A 111 2.01 5.06 -1.09
N PHE A 112 0.86 5.41 -0.51
CA PHE A 112 0.44 6.81 -0.41
C PHE A 112 1.18 7.57 0.69
N SER A 113 1.92 6.86 1.55
CA SER A 113 2.74 7.51 2.56
C SER A 113 3.86 8.31 1.89
N PRO A 114 3.98 9.62 2.19
CA PRO A 114 5.13 10.39 1.77
C PRO A 114 6.39 9.90 2.49
N SER A 115 7.54 10.32 1.98
CA SER A 115 8.80 10.20 2.71
C SER A 115 8.67 10.80 4.11
N PHE A 116 9.37 10.20 5.07
CA PHE A 116 9.36 10.70 6.44
C PHE A 116 9.92 12.13 6.46
N SER A 117 9.20 13.04 7.10
CA SER A 117 9.65 14.43 7.19
C SER A 117 9.11 15.11 8.44
N VAL A 118 9.72 16.25 8.75
CA VAL A 118 9.20 17.19 9.74
C VAL A 118 8.11 18.01 9.07
N ALA A 119 6.93 18.08 9.69
CA ALA A 119 5.81 18.87 9.19
C ALA A 119 6.24 20.35 9.04
N PRO A 120 6.03 20.97 7.87
CA PRO A 120 6.45 22.35 7.65
C PRO A 120 5.65 23.31 8.54
N PHE A 121 6.33 24.35 9.03
CA PHE A 121 5.68 25.48 9.71
C PHE A 121 5.92 26.78 8.93
N PRO A 122 4.87 27.46 8.44
CA PRO A 122 3.44 27.14 8.57
C PRO A 122 3.04 25.89 7.73
N PRO A 123 1.92 25.22 8.09
CA PRO A 123 1.42 24.07 7.33
C PRO A 123 1.11 24.47 5.87
N SER A 124 1.49 23.62 4.93
CA SER A 124 1.18 23.78 3.50
C SER A 124 -0.13 23.05 3.15
N PRO A 125 -1.14 23.73 2.59
CA PRO A 125 -2.43 23.10 2.23
C PRO A 125 -2.32 22.00 1.15
N ASP A 126 -1.19 21.98 0.42
CA ASP A 126 -0.89 21.00 -0.63
C ASP A 126 0.27 20.08 -0.25
N GLY A 127 0.83 20.22 0.96
CA GLY A 127 1.91 19.37 1.45
C GLY A 127 1.36 18.02 1.93
N PRO A 128 2.12 16.92 1.79
CA PRO A 128 1.67 15.58 2.18
C PRO A 128 1.67 15.37 3.71
N CYS A 129 2.01 16.41 4.45
CA CYS A 129 2.16 16.47 5.91
C CYS A 129 1.28 17.58 6.48
N PHE A 130 0.02 17.59 6.04
CA PHE A 130 -0.97 18.56 6.42
C PHE A 130 -1.69 18.09 7.69
N GLY A 131 -1.64 18.84 8.78
CA GLY A 131 -2.48 18.57 9.94
C GLY A 131 -1.84 18.84 11.30
N LEU A 132 -2.65 18.61 12.34
CA LEU A 132 -2.33 18.66 13.78
C LEU A 132 -1.34 17.56 14.17
N SER A 133 -0.19 17.44 13.48
CA SER A 133 0.90 16.63 14.00
C SER A 133 1.41 17.32 15.26
N VAL A 134 0.80 16.99 16.40
CA VAL A 134 1.25 17.41 17.74
C VAL A 134 2.72 17.04 17.96
N SER A 135 3.22 16.06 17.22
CA SER A 135 4.58 15.58 17.21
C SER A 135 5.49 16.30 16.20
N GLY A 136 4.95 16.97 15.18
CA GLY A 136 5.73 17.63 14.14
C GLY A 136 6.33 16.68 13.10
N PHE A 137 5.92 15.40 13.06
CA PHE A 137 6.43 14.40 12.10
C PHE A 137 5.30 13.81 11.27
N CYS A 138 5.64 13.31 10.09
CA CYS A 138 4.71 12.67 9.16
C CYS A 138 5.47 11.75 8.19
N GLY A 139 4.72 10.87 7.52
CA GLY A 139 5.26 10.01 6.47
C GLY A 139 6.08 8.84 7.02
N GLY A 140 6.87 8.22 6.14
CA GLY A 140 7.59 6.99 6.43
C GLY A 140 6.65 5.77 6.57
N ASN A 141 7.20 4.56 6.46
CA ASN A 141 6.47 3.31 6.64
C ASN A 141 6.95 2.55 7.89
N PHE A 142 6.20 1.50 8.24
CA PHE A 142 6.09 0.92 9.58
C PHE A 142 5.25 1.76 10.55
N TRP A 143 4.95 1.20 11.72
CA TRP A 143 4.22 1.90 12.79
C TRP A 143 5.01 3.08 13.38
N ASP A 144 6.33 3.03 13.35
CA ASP A 144 7.23 4.06 13.88
C ASP A 144 7.81 4.98 12.79
N GLY A 145 7.63 4.68 11.51
CA GLY A 145 8.13 5.50 10.41
C GLY A 145 9.58 5.27 9.99
N ARG A 146 10.24 4.24 10.54
CA ARG A 146 11.69 4.05 10.34
C ARG A 146 12.09 3.77 8.89
N SER A 147 11.15 3.38 8.01
CA SER A 147 11.40 3.35 6.56
C SER A 147 11.08 4.71 5.96
N GLN A 148 12.09 5.56 5.80
CA GLN A 148 11.90 6.98 5.54
C GLN A 148 11.74 7.35 4.06
N GLY A 149 12.17 6.51 3.12
CA GLY A 149 11.99 6.68 1.68
C GLY A 149 13.12 7.39 0.95
N GLU A 150 13.54 8.56 1.42
CA GLU A 150 14.78 9.21 1.00
C GLU A 150 15.55 9.64 2.24
N SER A 151 16.88 9.62 2.17
CA SER A 151 17.73 10.06 3.27
C SER A 151 17.38 11.50 3.66
N THR A 152 16.95 11.68 4.91
CA THR A 152 16.74 13.01 5.50
C THR A 152 18.05 13.59 6.03
N ASP A 153 19.23 13.18 5.52
CA ASP A 153 20.57 13.56 6.03
C ASP A 153 20.86 15.07 6.01
N GLY A 154 19.91 15.89 5.53
CA GLY A 154 19.97 17.36 5.56
C GLY A 154 19.01 18.05 6.54
N LEU A 155 18.13 17.36 7.25
CA LEU A 155 17.15 17.99 8.14
C LEU A 155 17.56 17.93 9.62
N ILE A 156 17.18 18.99 10.34
CA ILE A 156 17.72 19.54 11.59
C ILE A 156 17.67 18.58 12.81
N PHE A 157 17.12 17.37 12.65
CA PHE A 157 17.07 16.35 13.70
C PHE A 157 17.70 15.05 13.18
N ARG A 158 18.90 14.76 13.67
CA ARG A 158 19.71 13.60 13.31
C ARG A 158 18.95 12.29 13.62
N ASP A 159 18.95 11.35 12.68
CA ASP A 159 18.54 9.96 12.89
C ASP A 159 19.25 9.41 14.14
N ALA A 160 18.48 8.76 15.03
CA ALA A 160 18.99 8.11 16.23
C ALA A 160 19.82 6.84 15.90
N GLY A 161 19.94 6.49 14.63
CA GLY A 161 20.78 5.40 14.11
C GLY A 161 20.04 4.09 13.93
N THR A 162 18.71 4.13 13.79
CA THR A 162 17.84 2.94 13.61
C THR A 162 16.88 3.07 12.42
N ALA A 163 17.02 4.10 11.58
CA ALA A 163 16.30 4.14 10.32
C ALA A 163 16.63 2.89 9.48
N GLY A 164 15.61 2.44 8.74
CA GLY A 164 15.75 1.32 7.82
C GLY A 164 16.67 1.66 6.65
N PRO A 165 17.22 0.64 5.96
CA PRO A 165 18.02 0.85 4.77
C PRO A 165 17.20 1.53 3.66
N HIS A 166 17.89 2.32 2.83
CA HIS A 166 17.29 3.07 1.73
C HIS A 166 17.63 2.47 0.36
N LEU A 167 16.69 2.57 -0.57
CA LEU A 167 16.93 2.38 -2.00
C LEU A 167 17.41 3.69 -2.63
N GLY A 168 18.72 3.80 -2.84
CA GLY A 168 19.30 4.94 -3.53
C GLY A 168 19.32 4.77 -5.06
N MET A 169 20.11 5.62 -5.70
CA MET A 169 20.28 5.60 -7.16
C MET A 169 21.10 4.40 -7.67
N GLU A 170 21.71 3.63 -6.78
CA GLU A 170 22.45 2.40 -7.13
C GLU A 170 21.60 1.39 -7.91
N VAL A 171 20.27 1.38 -7.71
CA VAL A 171 19.36 0.51 -8.48
C VAL A 171 19.35 0.85 -9.98
N PHE A 172 19.82 2.03 -10.37
CA PHE A 172 19.94 2.47 -11.75
C PHE A 172 21.39 2.44 -12.25
N TYR A 173 22.30 1.81 -11.52
CA TYR A 173 23.67 1.62 -11.97
C TYR A 173 23.69 0.99 -13.37
N ASN A 174 24.49 1.58 -14.28
CA ASN A 174 24.65 1.15 -15.67
C ASN A 174 23.36 1.18 -16.53
N ILE A 175 22.35 1.92 -16.11
CA ILE A 175 21.10 2.11 -16.85
C ILE A 175 20.99 3.56 -17.34
N GLU A 176 20.87 3.74 -18.65
CA GLU A 176 20.59 5.05 -19.28
C GLU A 176 19.19 5.12 -19.92
N ASN A 177 18.49 3.98 -20.03
CA ASN A 177 17.17 3.92 -20.66
C ASN A 177 16.15 4.74 -19.85
N ALA A 178 15.57 5.77 -20.47
CA ALA A 178 14.66 6.71 -19.82
C ALA A 178 13.39 6.04 -19.24
N ALA A 179 12.86 4.99 -19.88
CA ALA A 179 11.71 4.25 -19.38
C ALA A 179 12.04 3.52 -18.07
N ILE A 180 13.25 2.96 -17.96
CA ILE A 180 13.71 2.30 -16.73
C ILE A 180 14.03 3.35 -15.66
N MET A 181 14.66 4.46 -16.03
CA MET A 181 14.92 5.57 -15.09
C MET A 181 13.63 6.14 -14.50
N ALA A 182 12.50 6.06 -15.23
CA ALA A 182 11.20 6.47 -14.71
C ALA A 182 10.70 5.62 -13.54
N PHE A 183 11.27 4.42 -13.31
CA PHE A 183 10.99 3.62 -12.11
C PHE A 183 11.44 4.31 -10.82
N ALA A 184 12.22 5.41 -10.90
CA ALA A 184 12.56 6.23 -9.75
C ALA A 184 11.33 6.73 -8.99
N LYS A 185 10.16 6.83 -9.65
CA LYS A 185 8.86 7.15 -9.03
C LYS A 185 8.41 6.15 -7.96
N TYR A 186 8.95 4.94 -7.96
CA TYR A 186 8.66 3.90 -6.97
C TYR A 186 9.67 3.87 -5.82
N ARG A 187 10.69 4.72 -5.81
CA ARG A 187 11.50 4.90 -4.61
C ARG A 187 10.67 5.60 -3.55
N GLY A 188 10.92 5.27 -2.29
CA GLY A 188 10.14 5.81 -1.18
C GLY A 188 9.96 4.79 -0.05
N PRO A 189 9.19 5.17 0.98
CA PRO A 189 9.08 4.40 2.22
C PRO A 189 8.70 2.93 2.02
N THR A 190 7.84 2.62 1.06
CA THR A 190 7.37 1.24 0.81
C THR A 190 8.48 0.37 0.25
N SER A 191 9.28 0.89 -0.67
CA SER A 191 10.34 0.14 -1.32
C SER A 191 11.57 0.00 -0.41
N ASP A 192 11.83 1.00 0.43
CA ASP A 192 12.79 0.91 1.54
C ASP A 192 12.38 -0.16 2.55
N GLN A 193 11.10 -0.22 2.89
CA GLN A 193 10.56 -1.22 3.81
C GLN A 193 10.83 -2.64 3.31
N ALA A 194 10.66 -2.89 2.01
CA ALA A 194 10.86 -4.20 1.39
C ALA A 194 12.29 -4.75 1.55
N LEU A 195 13.31 -3.91 1.79
CA LEU A 195 14.69 -4.35 2.03
C LEU A 195 14.90 -5.13 3.34
N ASN A 196 13.95 -5.05 4.29
CA ASN A 196 14.13 -5.54 5.65
C ASN A 196 13.71 -7.01 5.87
N PRO A 197 12.51 -7.46 5.42
CA PRO A 197 11.97 -8.74 5.86
C PRO A 197 12.80 -9.96 5.44
N MET A 198 13.34 -9.94 4.23
CA MET A 198 14.17 -11.01 3.69
C MET A 198 15.41 -11.28 4.55
N PRO A 199 16.35 -10.32 4.75
CA PRO A 199 17.55 -10.56 5.55
C PRO A 199 17.32 -10.61 7.07
N ASN A 200 16.12 -10.31 7.56
CA ASN A 200 15.85 -10.27 9.00
C ASN A 200 15.60 -11.66 9.57
N ALA A 201 16.39 -12.05 10.58
CA ALA A 201 16.36 -13.36 11.21
C ALA A 201 15.04 -13.67 11.95
N VAL A 202 14.29 -12.66 12.38
CA VAL A 202 12.97 -12.84 13.02
C VAL A 202 11.80 -12.82 12.02
N GLU A 203 12.09 -12.62 10.73
CA GLU A 203 11.13 -12.61 9.61
C GLU A 203 11.52 -13.71 8.61
N GLN A 204 11.83 -13.39 7.34
CA GLN A 204 12.07 -14.42 6.32
C GLN A 204 13.46 -15.05 6.40
N ASN A 205 14.41 -14.46 7.12
CA ASN A 205 15.71 -15.05 7.49
C ASN A 205 16.61 -15.51 6.31
N ILE A 206 16.46 -14.94 5.11
CA ILE A 206 17.22 -15.32 3.91
C ILE A 206 18.22 -14.24 3.47
N GLY A 207 19.43 -14.64 3.09
CA GLY A 207 20.47 -13.71 2.65
C GLY A 207 20.15 -13.06 1.29
N ARG A 208 20.57 -11.81 1.09
CA ARG A 208 20.35 -11.08 -0.19
C ARG A 208 20.88 -11.82 -1.42
N LYS A 209 22.05 -12.44 -1.29
CA LYS A 209 22.67 -13.22 -2.37
C LYS A 209 21.85 -14.47 -2.70
N GLU A 210 21.36 -15.17 -1.68
CA GLU A 210 20.51 -16.36 -1.84
C GLU A 210 19.18 -15.99 -2.51
N VAL A 211 18.59 -14.84 -2.15
CA VAL A 211 17.41 -14.29 -2.86
C VAL A 211 17.74 -14.04 -4.33
N CYS A 212 18.88 -13.40 -4.63
CA CYS A 212 19.30 -13.16 -6.01
C CYS A 212 19.39 -14.48 -6.80
N GLU A 213 20.06 -15.48 -6.25
CA GLU A 213 20.27 -16.79 -6.89
C GLU A 213 18.95 -17.53 -7.09
N LEU A 214 18.07 -17.58 -6.08
CA LEU A 214 16.76 -18.22 -6.18
C LEU A 214 15.85 -17.55 -7.21
N VAL A 215 15.83 -16.21 -7.26
CA VAL A 215 15.04 -15.50 -8.27
C VAL A 215 15.65 -15.67 -9.65
N ALA A 216 16.98 -15.72 -9.81
CA ALA A 216 17.63 -16.00 -11.09
C ALA A 216 17.27 -17.40 -11.62
N GLU A 217 17.15 -18.40 -10.74
CA GLU A 217 16.74 -19.76 -11.06
C GLU A 217 15.21 -19.93 -11.21
N SER A 218 14.44 -18.91 -10.83
CA SER A 218 12.99 -18.95 -10.92
C SER A 218 12.50 -18.90 -12.37
N THR A 219 11.31 -19.43 -12.59
CA THR A 219 10.62 -19.38 -13.89
C THR A 219 10.12 -18.00 -14.27
N TYR A 220 10.06 -17.07 -13.31
CA TYR A 220 9.62 -15.69 -13.51
C TYR A 220 10.80 -14.71 -13.62
N SER A 221 12.05 -15.18 -13.56
CA SER A 221 13.26 -14.39 -13.81
C SER A 221 13.27 -13.63 -15.15
N PRO A 222 12.64 -14.13 -16.25
CA PRO A 222 12.39 -13.36 -17.46
C PRO A 222 11.79 -11.96 -17.26
N LEU A 223 10.89 -11.79 -16.29
CA LEU A 223 10.27 -10.50 -16.01
C LEU A 223 11.29 -9.44 -15.56
N TYR A 224 12.37 -9.86 -14.90
CA TYR A 224 13.46 -8.96 -14.53
C TYR A 224 14.14 -8.39 -15.77
N LYS A 225 14.49 -9.24 -16.74
CA LYS A 225 15.07 -8.79 -18.01
C LYS A 225 14.13 -7.87 -18.76
N LEU A 226 12.83 -8.15 -18.74
CA LEU A 226 11.84 -7.30 -19.39
C LEU A 226 11.75 -5.92 -18.74
N ALA A 227 11.71 -5.87 -17.41
CA ALA A 227 11.67 -4.62 -16.65
C ALA A 227 12.97 -3.81 -16.81
N TRP A 228 14.12 -4.45 -16.58
CA TRP A 228 15.43 -3.81 -16.41
C TRP A 228 16.31 -3.80 -17.66
N GLY A 229 15.92 -4.51 -18.72
CA GLY A 229 16.68 -4.58 -19.97
C GLY A 229 17.97 -5.41 -19.90
N GLU A 230 18.30 -5.97 -18.73
CA GLU A 230 19.48 -6.81 -18.49
C GLU A 230 19.14 -8.01 -17.60
N ASP A 231 19.95 -9.05 -17.68
CA ASP A 231 19.77 -10.27 -16.88
C ASP A 231 20.15 -10.03 -15.41
N ILE A 232 19.68 -10.89 -14.51
CA ILE A 232 20.03 -10.82 -13.09
C ILE A 232 21.51 -11.21 -12.92
N ASP A 233 22.29 -10.32 -12.32
CA ASP A 233 23.69 -10.57 -11.97
C ASP A 233 23.82 -10.82 -10.47
N CYS A 234 24.15 -12.05 -10.08
CA CYS A 234 24.38 -12.46 -8.69
C CYS A 234 25.86 -12.57 -8.31
N SER A 235 26.75 -11.99 -9.11
CA SER A 235 28.18 -11.96 -8.80
C SER A 235 28.47 -11.12 -7.55
N SER A 236 29.49 -11.53 -6.80
CA SER A 236 29.96 -10.82 -5.60
C SER A 236 31.00 -9.74 -5.92
N THR A 237 31.15 -9.36 -7.19
CA THR A 237 32.03 -8.25 -7.59
C THR A 237 31.36 -6.92 -7.28
N TYR A 238 32.16 -5.92 -6.89
CA TYR A 238 31.65 -4.58 -6.62
C TYR A 238 31.25 -3.87 -7.91
N ALA A 239 30.07 -3.26 -7.90
CA ALA A 239 29.48 -2.55 -9.03
C ALA A 239 29.46 -1.03 -8.79
N TYR A 240 28.90 -0.59 -7.66
CA TYR A 240 28.67 0.83 -7.39
C TYR A 240 28.79 1.16 -5.90
N LEU A 241 29.69 2.08 -5.54
CA LEU A 241 29.84 2.63 -4.17
C LEU A 241 29.83 1.57 -3.03
N GLY A 242 30.46 0.42 -3.24
CA GLY A 242 30.53 -0.65 -2.25
C GLY A 242 29.38 -1.66 -2.31
N GLU A 243 28.40 -1.46 -3.18
CA GLU A 243 27.37 -2.46 -3.51
C GLU A 243 27.93 -3.46 -4.52
N THR A 244 27.67 -4.75 -4.29
CA THR A 244 27.96 -5.80 -5.27
C THR A 244 26.86 -5.90 -6.33
N HIS A 245 27.11 -6.63 -7.41
CA HIS A 245 26.06 -6.88 -8.41
C HIS A 245 24.84 -7.61 -7.82
N TYR A 246 25.04 -8.60 -6.94
CA TYR A 246 23.90 -9.25 -6.28
C TYR A 246 23.13 -8.29 -5.37
N ASP A 247 23.80 -7.33 -4.71
CA ASP A 247 23.11 -6.33 -3.90
C ASP A 247 22.22 -5.43 -4.77
N ILE A 248 22.73 -4.97 -5.92
CA ILE A 248 21.97 -4.17 -6.88
C ILE A 248 20.78 -4.96 -7.42
N SER A 249 20.99 -6.23 -7.83
CA SER A 249 19.91 -7.10 -8.30
C SER A 249 18.84 -7.32 -7.23
N PHE A 250 19.24 -7.58 -5.98
CA PHE A 250 18.32 -7.67 -4.84
C PHE A 250 17.52 -6.37 -4.62
N LYS A 251 18.19 -5.22 -4.59
CA LYS A 251 17.56 -3.91 -4.40
C LYS A 251 16.57 -3.58 -5.52
N ARG A 252 16.89 -3.94 -6.77
CA ARG A 252 15.96 -3.80 -7.91
C ARG A 252 14.72 -4.69 -7.78
N MET A 253 14.85 -5.90 -7.23
CA MET A 253 13.70 -6.75 -6.90
C MET A 253 12.85 -6.11 -5.79
N MET A 254 13.46 -5.46 -4.79
CA MET A 254 12.71 -4.76 -3.74
C MET A 254 12.03 -3.49 -4.26
N LEU A 255 12.63 -2.78 -5.22
CA LEU A 255 11.95 -1.73 -5.97
C LEU A 255 10.74 -2.30 -6.74
N ALA A 256 10.88 -3.48 -7.34
CA ALA A 256 9.77 -4.16 -8.02
C ALA A 256 8.63 -4.51 -7.05
N VAL A 257 8.94 -5.04 -5.87
CA VAL A 257 7.96 -5.28 -4.79
C VAL A 257 7.26 -3.99 -4.39
N GLY A 258 8.01 -2.89 -4.27
CA GLY A 258 7.46 -1.55 -4.07
C GLY A 258 6.51 -1.12 -5.20
N ALA A 259 6.91 -1.29 -6.46
CA ALA A 259 6.09 -0.97 -7.63
C ALA A 259 4.79 -1.80 -7.67
N TYR A 260 4.86 -3.09 -7.36
CA TYR A 260 3.67 -3.94 -7.20
C TYR A 260 2.71 -3.37 -6.15
N GLN A 261 3.23 -2.93 -5.01
CA GLN A 261 2.41 -2.33 -3.95
C GLN A 261 1.79 -0.99 -4.35
N HIS A 262 2.27 -0.33 -5.41
CA HIS A 262 1.62 0.87 -5.98
C HIS A 262 0.46 0.53 -6.92
N SER A 263 0.34 -0.72 -7.38
CA SER A 263 -0.65 -1.13 -8.39
C SER A 263 -2.10 -1.09 -7.88
N GLU A 264 -3.06 -1.07 -8.81
CA GLU A 264 -4.49 -1.21 -8.51
C GLU A 264 -4.83 -2.56 -7.84
N ASP A 265 -3.94 -3.57 -7.95
CA ASP A 265 -4.12 -4.87 -7.26
C ASP A 265 -4.05 -4.72 -5.74
N ILE A 266 -3.20 -3.80 -5.26
CA ILE A 266 -3.01 -3.49 -3.83
C ILE A 266 -3.81 -2.25 -3.41
N ASN A 267 -4.01 -1.29 -4.31
CA ASN A 267 -4.66 0.01 -4.06
C ASN A 267 -5.91 0.18 -4.94
N SER A 268 -6.90 -0.70 -4.78
CA SER A 268 -8.00 -0.82 -5.75
C SER A 268 -9.05 0.29 -5.72
N PHE A 269 -9.15 1.04 -4.61
CA PHE A 269 -10.23 2.00 -4.34
C PHE A 269 -11.61 1.43 -4.70
N SER A 270 -11.88 0.18 -4.32
CA SER A 270 -13.07 -0.58 -4.76
C SER A 270 -14.05 -0.82 -3.63
N SER A 271 -13.98 0.00 -2.57
CA SER A 271 -14.83 -0.16 -1.41
C SER A 271 -16.29 0.17 -1.70
N LYS A 272 -17.20 -0.20 -0.80
CA LYS A 272 -18.63 0.14 -0.94
C LYS A 272 -18.82 1.66 -1.03
N ARG A 273 -18.05 2.43 -0.23
CA ARG A 273 -18.03 3.89 -0.30
C ARG A 273 -17.58 4.38 -1.68
N ASP A 274 -16.48 3.85 -2.21
CA ASP A 274 -15.95 4.29 -3.51
C ASP A 274 -16.90 3.97 -4.67
N ILE A 275 -17.51 2.78 -4.65
CA ILE A 275 -18.53 2.37 -5.62
C ILE A 275 -19.75 3.27 -5.52
N ALA A 276 -20.22 3.59 -4.30
CA ALA A 276 -21.35 4.48 -4.10
C ALA A 276 -21.09 5.89 -4.67
N LEU A 277 -19.90 6.43 -4.41
CA LEU A 277 -19.46 7.73 -4.92
C LEU A 277 -19.39 7.73 -6.45
N ARG A 278 -18.65 6.79 -7.05
CA ARG A 278 -18.49 6.70 -8.51
C ARG A 278 -19.81 6.40 -9.23
N SER A 279 -20.71 5.62 -8.63
CA SER A 279 -22.03 5.34 -9.21
C SER A 279 -22.91 6.58 -9.33
N GLU A 280 -22.79 7.53 -8.39
CA GLU A 280 -23.49 8.81 -8.50
C GLU A 280 -22.84 9.74 -9.52
N LEU A 281 -21.51 9.84 -9.51
CA LEU A 281 -20.77 10.64 -10.48
C LEU A 281 -21.01 10.14 -11.92
N ALA A 282 -21.16 8.84 -12.12
CA ALA A 282 -21.46 8.24 -13.41
C ALA A 282 -22.82 8.65 -14.02
N CYS A 283 -23.69 9.27 -13.23
CA CYS A 283 -24.97 9.78 -13.72
C CYS A 283 -24.84 11.02 -14.62
N ASP A 284 -23.65 11.60 -14.78
CA ASP A 284 -23.39 12.63 -15.80
C ASP A 284 -23.27 12.05 -17.24
N GLY A 285 -23.13 10.73 -17.36
CA GLY A 285 -22.99 10.00 -18.63
C GLY A 285 -21.57 9.98 -19.22
N TYR A 286 -20.57 10.53 -18.52
CA TYR A 286 -19.18 10.61 -18.97
C TYR A 286 -18.17 10.15 -17.92
N SER A 287 -18.35 10.52 -16.66
CA SER A 287 -17.48 10.10 -15.56
C SER A 287 -17.73 8.64 -15.22
N PHE A 288 -16.67 7.87 -14.93
CA PHE A 288 -16.77 6.49 -14.42
C PHE A 288 -17.84 5.61 -15.11
N PRO A 289 -17.86 5.50 -16.45
CA PRO A 289 -18.94 4.83 -17.18
C PRO A 289 -19.15 3.37 -16.76
N GLU A 290 -18.10 2.69 -16.27
CA GLU A 290 -18.13 1.34 -15.70
C GLU A 290 -18.97 1.23 -14.42
N HIS A 291 -19.23 2.35 -13.74
CA HIS A 291 -20.04 2.43 -12.52
C HIS A 291 -21.49 2.91 -12.79
N TYR A 292 -21.87 3.16 -14.05
CA TYR A 292 -23.22 3.63 -14.37
C TYR A 292 -24.30 2.64 -13.92
N ASN A 293 -25.26 3.12 -13.12
CA ASN A 293 -26.40 2.34 -12.70
C ASN A 293 -27.70 3.17 -12.83
N PRO A 294 -28.63 2.79 -13.74
CA PRO A 294 -29.84 3.58 -13.99
C PRO A 294 -30.77 3.67 -12.78
N ALA A 295 -30.76 2.66 -11.90
CA ALA A 295 -31.55 2.68 -10.67
C ALA A 295 -31.00 3.71 -9.67
N VAL A 296 -29.68 3.81 -9.54
CA VAL A 296 -29.00 4.81 -8.70
C VAL A 296 -29.27 6.21 -9.26
N CYS A 297 -29.08 6.43 -10.56
CA CYS A 297 -29.32 7.74 -11.17
C CYS A 297 -30.76 8.20 -11.03
N LYS A 298 -31.73 7.29 -11.20
CA LYS A 298 -33.15 7.61 -10.96
C LYS A 298 -33.42 8.03 -9.51
N LYS A 299 -32.79 7.35 -8.53
CA LYS A 299 -32.91 7.70 -7.10
C LYS A 299 -32.27 9.06 -6.82
N LEU A 300 -31.08 9.31 -7.37
CA LEU A 300 -30.32 10.56 -7.25
C LEU A 300 -31.09 11.76 -7.83
N TYR A 301 -31.60 11.66 -9.05
CA TYR A 301 -32.37 12.76 -9.65
C TYR A 301 -33.67 13.04 -8.88
N LYS A 302 -34.28 12.01 -8.26
CA LYS A 302 -35.47 12.19 -7.44
C LYS A 302 -35.18 12.89 -6.12
N SER A 303 -34.03 12.66 -5.50
CA SER A 303 -33.65 13.32 -4.24
C SER A 303 -33.23 14.77 -4.46
N GLY A 304 -32.72 15.11 -5.65
CA GLY A 304 -32.33 16.49 -5.99
C GLY A 304 -31.02 16.96 -5.34
N LYS A 305 -30.28 16.05 -4.69
CA LYS A 305 -28.95 16.33 -4.14
C LYS A 305 -27.90 16.43 -5.25
N GLU A 306 -26.78 17.05 -4.93
CA GLU A 306 -25.60 17.05 -5.79
C GLU A 306 -25.00 15.62 -5.90
N PRO A 307 -24.68 15.14 -7.11
CA PRO A 307 -23.98 13.87 -7.30
C PRO A 307 -22.64 13.83 -6.57
N GLY A 308 -22.37 12.72 -5.88
CA GLY A 308 -21.09 12.48 -5.23
C GLY A 308 -20.86 13.23 -3.93
N LYS A 309 -21.88 13.90 -3.38
CA LYS A 309 -21.88 14.45 -2.01
C LYS A 309 -22.63 13.55 -1.04
N PHE A 310 -22.28 13.50 0.24
CA PHE A 310 -23.06 12.71 1.21
C PHE A 310 -24.45 13.34 1.45
N PRO A 311 -25.49 12.55 1.76
CA PRO A 311 -25.49 11.08 1.91
C PRO A 311 -25.46 10.34 0.57
N LEU A 312 -24.67 9.27 0.46
CA LEU A 312 -24.54 8.48 -0.77
C LEU A 312 -25.68 7.45 -0.92
N MET A 313 -26.23 7.36 -2.14
CA MET A 313 -27.46 6.61 -2.44
C MET A 313 -27.37 5.09 -2.27
N LEU A 314 -26.15 4.54 -2.38
CA LEU A 314 -25.84 3.12 -2.20
C LEU A 314 -25.37 2.77 -0.78
N LEU A 315 -25.20 3.77 0.08
CA LEU A 315 -25.04 3.56 1.52
C LEU A 315 -26.42 3.53 2.18
N THR A 316 -26.50 2.79 3.28
CA THR A 316 -27.67 2.76 4.18
C THR A 316 -27.74 4.05 4.99
N ASP A 317 -28.89 4.32 5.61
CA ASP A 317 -29.05 5.50 6.45
C ASP A 317 -28.07 5.46 7.64
N GLN A 318 -27.85 4.29 8.25
CA GLN A 318 -26.88 4.10 9.33
C GLN A 318 -25.42 4.32 8.87
N GLU A 319 -25.05 3.89 7.66
CA GLU A 319 -23.71 4.14 7.10
C GLU A 319 -23.49 5.62 6.78
N ASN A 320 -24.53 6.34 6.34
CA ASN A 320 -24.47 7.78 6.11
C ASN A 320 -24.44 8.56 7.44
N GLU A 321 -25.20 8.14 8.45
CA GLU A 321 -25.09 8.68 9.81
C GLU A 321 -23.68 8.48 10.37
N GLY A 322 -23.10 7.29 10.17
CA GLY A 322 -21.72 7.00 10.54
C GLY A 322 -20.70 7.91 9.84
N HIS A 323 -20.93 8.23 8.56
CA HIS A 323 -20.13 9.23 7.85
C HIS A 323 -20.23 10.61 8.51
N ASP A 324 -21.45 11.06 8.81
CA ASP A 324 -21.70 12.38 9.40
C ASP A 324 -21.08 12.51 10.79
N LEU A 325 -21.09 11.42 11.58
CA LEU A 325 -20.37 11.33 12.84
C LEU A 325 -18.85 11.37 12.62
N PHE A 326 -18.34 10.60 11.66
CA PHE A 326 -16.90 10.50 11.37
C PHE A 326 -16.27 11.84 11.00
N TYR A 327 -16.96 12.64 10.18
CA TYR A 327 -16.53 13.98 9.77
C TYR A 327 -17.12 15.12 10.62
N GLY A 328 -17.86 14.77 11.68
CA GLY A 328 -18.56 15.70 12.56
C GLY A 328 -18.18 15.48 14.02
N GLU A 329 -19.17 15.10 14.83
CA GLU A 329 -19.09 15.04 16.30
C GLU A 329 -18.01 14.08 16.82
N ALA A 330 -17.73 12.98 16.09
CA ALA A 330 -16.75 11.99 16.53
C ALA A 330 -15.30 12.43 16.28
N GLY A 331 -15.07 13.42 15.42
CA GLY A 331 -13.73 13.97 15.17
C GLY A 331 -12.72 13.00 14.54
N CYS A 332 -13.16 11.89 13.94
CA CYS A 332 -12.24 10.89 13.38
C CYS A 332 -11.38 11.46 12.25
N GLN A 333 -11.94 12.37 11.45
CA GLN A 333 -11.31 13.03 10.31
C GLN A 333 -10.07 13.87 10.67
N PHE A 334 -9.89 14.27 11.94
CA PHE A 334 -8.73 15.06 12.36
C PHE A 334 -7.40 14.30 12.27
N CYS A 335 -7.45 12.97 12.28
CA CYS A 335 -6.29 12.10 12.03
C CYS A 335 -6.53 11.17 10.83
N HIS A 336 -7.77 10.72 10.62
CA HIS A 336 -8.11 9.75 9.58
C HIS A 336 -8.68 10.39 8.32
N SER A 337 -7.94 11.33 7.73
CA SER A 337 -8.21 11.89 6.40
C SER A 337 -6.90 12.34 5.72
N ASN A 338 -6.85 12.30 4.39
CA ASN A 338 -5.67 12.76 3.64
C ASN A 338 -5.38 14.25 3.91
N LYS A 339 -6.45 15.05 4.03
CA LYS A 339 -6.37 16.47 4.41
C LYS A 339 -7.25 16.76 5.63
N PRO A 340 -6.71 16.66 6.85
CA PRO A 340 -7.43 16.99 8.06
C PRO A 340 -7.92 18.43 8.11
N THR A 341 -9.13 18.64 8.59
CA THR A 341 -9.65 20.00 8.84
C THR A 341 -8.80 20.69 9.92
N ILE A 342 -8.32 21.90 9.64
CA ILE A 342 -7.63 22.75 10.62
C ILE A 342 -8.55 23.91 10.99
N ALA A 343 -9.06 23.88 12.22
CA ALA A 343 -9.95 24.91 12.78
C ALA A 343 -9.30 25.73 13.92
N PHE A 344 -7.97 25.69 14.07
CA PHE A 344 -7.26 26.39 15.14
C PHE A 344 -6.40 27.54 14.59
N GLY A 345 -6.61 28.75 15.13
CA GLY A 345 -5.85 29.96 14.76
C GLY A 345 -6.45 30.76 13.58
N PRO A 346 -5.68 31.63 12.91
CA PRO A 346 -6.19 32.48 11.81
C PRO A 346 -6.37 31.75 10.48
N PHE A 347 -6.05 30.46 10.42
CA PHE A 347 -6.12 29.64 9.21
C PHE A 347 -7.34 28.72 9.29
N ASN A 348 -8.25 28.85 8.33
CA ASN A 348 -9.39 27.96 8.16
C ASN A 348 -9.23 27.24 6.83
N PHE A 349 -8.73 26.02 6.87
CA PHE A 349 -8.63 25.18 5.68
C PHE A 349 -9.75 24.15 5.72
N PRO A 350 -10.66 24.13 4.72
CA PRO A 350 -11.62 23.05 4.61
C PRO A 350 -10.84 21.75 4.41
N GLY A 351 -11.01 20.82 5.36
CA GLY A 351 -10.47 19.47 5.21
C GLY A 351 -11.34 18.62 4.29
N ASP A 352 -10.88 17.40 4.09
CA ASP A 352 -11.63 16.39 3.36
C ASP A 352 -12.98 16.12 4.04
N ASP A 353 -14.00 15.89 3.21
CA ASP A 353 -15.37 15.57 3.66
C ASP A 353 -15.74 14.12 3.33
N GLY A 354 -14.76 13.31 2.90
CA GLY A 354 -15.01 11.93 2.52
C GLY A 354 -15.59 11.79 1.13
N THR A 355 -15.59 12.82 0.28
CA THR A 355 -15.99 12.73 -1.14
C THR A 355 -14.81 12.61 -2.10
N GLU A 356 -13.57 12.57 -1.59
CA GLU A 356 -12.36 12.46 -2.41
C GLU A 356 -12.20 11.05 -2.97
N LEU A 357 -11.99 10.91 -4.27
CA LEU A 357 -11.87 9.61 -4.95
C LEU A 357 -10.75 8.73 -4.41
N GLU A 358 -9.66 9.36 -3.95
CA GLU A 358 -8.44 8.71 -3.46
C GLU A 358 -8.22 8.92 -1.95
N GLN A 359 -9.30 9.12 -1.19
CA GLN A 359 -9.24 9.22 0.27
C GLN A 359 -8.60 7.97 0.87
N THR A 360 -7.50 8.07 1.62
CA THR A 360 -6.82 6.93 2.28
C THR A 360 -7.09 6.88 3.78
N TYR A 361 -7.79 7.86 4.34
CA TYR A 361 -8.20 7.90 5.75
C TYR A 361 -7.00 7.87 6.72
N THR A 362 -5.95 8.61 6.39
CA THR A 362 -4.78 8.84 7.26
C THR A 362 -4.14 10.19 6.91
N ASP A 363 -3.75 10.91 7.95
CA ASP A 363 -2.96 12.15 7.88
C ASP A 363 -1.45 11.90 7.73
N HIS A 364 -1.05 10.62 7.75
CA HIS A 364 0.34 10.16 7.86
C HIS A 364 1.11 10.72 9.05
N GLY A 365 0.43 11.34 10.02
CA GLY A 365 1.00 11.93 11.23
C GLY A 365 1.26 10.89 12.32
N TYR A 366 1.86 11.33 13.42
CA TYR A 366 2.22 10.48 14.55
C TYR A 366 1.51 10.92 15.82
N HIS A 367 0.78 9.99 16.43
CA HIS A 367 -0.07 10.23 17.60
C HIS A 367 0.09 9.13 18.64
N ASN A 368 -0.20 9.46 19.90
CA ASN A 368 -0.35 8.49 20.97
C ASN A 368 -1.78 8.57 21.50
N ILE A 369 -2.58 7.52 21.27
CA ILE A 369 -3.99 7.45 21.73
C ILE A 369 -4.12 6.73 23.09
N GLY A 370 -3.02 6.36 23.73
CA GLY A 370 -3.02 5.68 25.03
C GLY A 370 -3.42 4.21 24.96
N VAL A 371 -3.02 3.50 23.90
CA VAL A 371 -3.26 2.05 23.78
C VAL A 371 -2.55 1.30 24.93
N PRO A 372 -3.18 0.29 25.55
CA PRO A 372 -2.54 -0.58 26.52
C PRO A 372 -1.42 -1.45 25.93
N VAL A 373 -0.50 -1.86 26.80
CA VAL A 373 0.48 -2.92 26.49
C VAL A 373 -0.26 -4.23 26.20
N ASN A 374 0.10 -4.91 25.11
CA ASN A 374 -0.28 -6.29 24.91
C ASN A 374 0.76 -7.23 25.54
N ALA A 375 0.46 -7.73 26.73
CA ALA A 375 1.36 -8.61 27.49
C ALA A 375 1.63 -9.97 26.85
N LEU A 376 0.85 -10.34 25.82
CA LEU A 376 1.05 -11.57 25.05
C LEU A 376 2.10 -11.41 23.95
N ILE A 377 2.48 -10.18 23.60
CA ILE A 377 3.62 -9.95 22.68
C ILE A 377 4.90 -10.41 23.40
N PRO A 378 5.72 -11.28 22.79
CA PRO A 378 7.02 -11.63 23.34
C PRO A 378 7.88 -10.38 23.58
N LYS A 379 8.29 -10.17 24.84
CA LYS A 379 9.06 -8.98 25.26
C LYS A 379 10.49 -9.05 24.73
N PHE A 380 10.73 -8.53 23.52
CA PHE A 380 12.07 -8.57 22.94
C PHE A 380 12.95 -7.36 23.25
N ASN A 381 12.41 -6.15 23.50
CA ASN A 381 13.24 -4.93 23.57
C ASN A 381 12.74 -3.84 24.56
N GLY A 382 12.03 -4.21 25.62
CA GLY A 382 11.39 -3.21 26.49
C GLY A 382 10.14 -2.60 25.85
N PRO A 383 9.67 -1.43 26.33
CA PRO A 383 8.42 -0.82 25.85
C PRO A 383 8.56 -0.25 24.44
N ASP A 384 7.48 -0.27 23.67
CA ASP A 384 7.44 0.18 22.27
C ASP A 384 7.33 1.71 22.16
N THR A 385 8.48 2.37 22.18
CA THR A 385 8.55 3.85 22.14
C THR A 385 8.07 4.47 20.82
N GLY A 386 7.72 3.68 19.81
CA GLY A 386 7.22 4.19 18.52
C GLY A 386 8.29 4.98 17.76
N ALA A 387 7.93 6.17 17.25
CA ALA A 387 8.80 7.03 16.44
C ALA A 387 10.11 7.45 17.14
N ASN A 388 10.12 7.52 18.48
CA ASN A 388 11.34 7.83 19.26
C ASN A 388 12.45 6.77 19.08
N ASN A 389 12.14 5.59 18.53
CA ASN A 389 13.16 4.60 18.21
C ASN A 389 14.19 5.10 17.18
N HIS A 390 13.77 5.89 16.18
CA HIS A 390 14.65 6.39 15.09
C HIS A 390 14.72 7.91 15.03
N GLN A 391 13.72 8.62 15.54
CA GLN A 391 13.66 10.07 15.45
C GLN A 391 13.99 10.75 16.79
N LEU A 392 15.17 11.37 16.87
CA LEU A 392 15.54 12.19 18.03
C LEU A 392 14.51 13.31 18.24
N GLY A 393 14.01 13.41 19.48
CA GLY A 393 13.05 14.44 19.89
C GLY A 393 11.57 14.04 19.77
N ALA A 394 11.27 12.86 19.21
CA ALA A 394 9.92 12.30 19.29
C ALA A 394 9.60 11.84 20.73
N LEU A 395 8.37 12.04 21.16
CA LEU A 395 7.88 11.52 22.44
C LEU A 395 7.61 10.01 22.33
N ASP A 396 7.75 9.30 23.46
CA ASP A 396 7.45 7.87 23.50
C ASP A 396 5.98 7.58 23.19
N GLY A 397 5.72 6.44 22.54
CA GLY A 397 4.38 5.93 22.23
C GLY A 397 3.74 6.53 20.97
N LEU A 398 4.44 7.43 20.27
CA LEU A 398 3.99 8.02 19.02
C LEU A 398 4.06 7.00 17.88
N HIS A 399 2.90 6.69 17.30
CA HIS A 399 2.78 5.78 16.17
C HIS A 399 2.07 6.46 15.00
N ARG A 400 2.43 6.07 13.78
CA ARG A 400 1.83 6.61 12.56
C ARG A 400 0.35 6.27 12.51
N THR A 401 -0.51 7.22 12.14
CA THR A 401 -1.92 6.97 11.87
C THR A 401 -2.07 5.94 10.74
N PRO A 402 -2.65 4.75 10.98
CA PRO A 402 -2.86 3.78 9.92
C PRO A 402 -4.04 4.21 9.02
N THR A 403 -4.02 3.79 7.76
CA THR A 403 -5.21 3.86 6.90
C THR A 403 -6.36 3.06 7.52
N LEU A 404 -7.59 3.57 7.38
CA LEU A 404 -8.81 2.83 7.74
C LEU A 404 -9.35 1.96 6.60
N ARG A 405 -8.78 2.06 5.39
CA ARG A 405 -9.15 1.16 4.30
C ARG A 405 -8.83 -0.27 4.68
N ASN A 406 -9.74 -1.18 4.37
CA ASN A 406 -9.62 -2.60 4.67
C ASN A 406 -9.47 -2.95 6.17
N VAL A 407 -9.73 -2.01 7.10
CA VAL A 407 -9.49 -2.25 8.54
C VAL A 407 -10.32 -3.41 9.06
N THR A 408 -11.52 -3.63 8.51
CA THR A 408 -12.40 -4.76 8.86
C THR A 408 -12.44 -5.87 7.80
N LYS A 409 -11.61 -5.77 6.76
CA LYS A 409 -11.59 -6.76 5.69
C LYS A 409 -11.15 -8.12 6.22
N GLY A 410 -11.93 -9.14 5.85
CA GLY A 410 -11.71 -10.52 6.29
C GLY A 410 -12.48 -10.90 7.56
N GLU A 411 -13.04 -9.95 8.30
CA GLU A 411 -13.83 -10.24 9.51
C GLU A 411 -15.00 -11.15 9.19
N LYS A 412 -15.01 -12.30 9.86
CA LYS A 412 -16.06 -13.33 9.83
C LYS A 412 -16.16 -13.91 11.23
N SER A 413 -17.23 -14.65 11.52
CA SER A 413 -17.46 -15.24 12.85
C SER A 413 -16.34 -16.14 13.38
N ASN A 414 -15.43 -16.60 12.53
CA ASN A 414 -14.31 -17.49 12.86
C ASN A 414 -12.93 -16.90 12.56
N PHE A 415 -12.83 -15.58 12.31
CA PHE A 415 -11.57 -14.90 12.06
C PHE A 415 -11.50 -13.63 12.92
N VAL A 416 -10.54 -13.61 13.85
CA VAL A 416 -10.27 -12.46 14.70
C VAL A 416 -9.23 -11.55 14.03
N LYS A 417 -9.54 -10.26 14.00
CA LYS A 417 -8.57 -9.21 13.68
C LYS A 417 -7.96 -8.65 14.95
N ALA A 418 -6.81 -8.03 14.80
CA ALA A 418 -6.18 -7.23 15.83
C ALA A 418 -6.04 -5.79 15.32
N TYR A 419 -6.20 -4.78 16.19
CA TYR A 419 -6.13 -3.36 15.82
C TYR A 419 -5.08 -2.64 16.65
N THR A 420 -4.62 -1.50 16.13
CA THR A 420 -3.48 -0.71 16.64
C THR A 420 -2.13 -1.43 16.47
N HIS A 421 -1.03 -0.79 16.90
CA HIS A 421 0.33 -1.32 16.79
C HIS A 421 0.55 -2.54 17.69
N SER A 422 -0.05 -2.56 18.88
CA SER A 422 0.07 -3.65 19.86
C SER A 422 -0.96 -4.76 19.63
N GLY A 423 -1.97 -4.52 18.79
CA GLY A 423 -3.00 -5.51 18.50
C GLY A 423 -3.83 -5.90 19.73
N TRP A 424 -3.84 -5.09 20.79
CA TRP A 424 -4.56 -5.39 22.04
C TRP A 424 -6.08 -5.49 21.82
N PHE A 425 -6.62 -4.62 20.97
CA PHE A 425 -8.03 -4.66 20.57
C PHE A 425 -8.28 -5.77 19.55
N LYS A 426 -9.37 -6.51 19.73
CA LYS A 426 -9.79 -7.65 18.89
C LYS A 426 -11.06 -7.42 18.06
N THR A 427 -11.74 -6.29 18.28
CA THR A 427 -12.90 -5.86 17.48
C THR A 427 -12.86 -4.36 17.21
N LEU A 428 -13.35 -3.92 16.06
CA LEU A 428 -13.48 -2.49 15.74
C LEU A 428 -14.44 -1.79 16.72
N GLU A 429 -15.53 -2.45 17.11
CA GLU A 429 -16.54 -1.92 18.03
C GLU A 429 -15.91 -1.49 19.36
N GLY A 430 -15.13 -2.36 20.00
CA GLY A 430 -14.48 -1.96 21.26
C GLY A 430 -13.30 -1.00 21.10
N LEU A 431 -12.67 -0.90 19.91
CA LEU A 431 -11.74 0.20 19.64
C LEU A 431 -12.48 1.55 19.54
N VAL A 432 -13.60 1.60 18.83
CA VAL A 432 -14.46 2.80 18.77
C VAL A 432 -14.97 3.16 20.17
N HIS A 433 -15.38 2.17 20.96
CA HIS A 433 -15.79 2.38 22.35
C HIS A 433 -14.65 2.92 23.23
N PHE A 434 -13.41 2.50 22.99
CA PHE A 434 -12.23 3.05 23.64
C PHE A 434 -12.00 4.52 23.26
N TYR A 435 -12.13 4.87 21.98
CA TYR A 435 -12.09 6.28 21.56
C TYR A 435 -13.17 7.09 22.26
N ASN A 436 -14.38 6.54 22.45
CA ASN A 436 -15.47 7.26 23.08
C ASN A 436 -15.30 7.45 24.60
N THR A 437 -14.76 6.45 25.31
CA THR A 437 -14.91 6.33 26.78
C THR A 437 -13.61 6.15 27.58
N SER A 438 -12.44 6.09 26.92
CA SER A 438 -11.15 5.97 27.62
C SER A 438 -10.84 7.19 28.51
N ARG A 439 -9.94 7.00 29.48
CA ARG A 439 -9.53 8.10 30.35
C ARG A 439 -8.34 8.83 29.72
N ASN A 440 -8.51 10.10 29.37
CA ASN A 440 -7.47 10.93 28.73
C ASN A 440 -6.77 11.84 29.77
N PHE A 441 -7.49 12.79 30.38
CA PHE A 441 -7.00 13.58 31.51
C PHE A 441 -8.11 13.76 32.56
N GLY A 442 -7.84 13.45 33.83
CA GLY A 442 -8.80 13.64 34.93
C GLY A 442 -9.84 12.52 35.09
N ASP A 443 -10.81 12.72 35.98
CA ASP A 443 -11.99 11.85 36.18
C ASP A 443 -13.23 12.62 35.72
N GLU A 444 -13.46 12.64 34.40
CA GLU A 444 -14.63 13.32 33.83
C GLU A 444 -15.83 12.38 33.70
N ALA A 445 -17.04 12.94 33.75
CA ALA A 445 -18.26 12.17 33.55
C ALA A 445 -18.31 11.59 32.13
N GLY A 446 -18.48 10.27 32.01
CA GLY A 446 -18.48 9.55 30.73
C GLY A 446 -17.21 8.71 30.48
N GLN A 447 -16.13 8.98 31.20
CA GLN A 447 -14.90 8.19 31.13
C GLN A 447 -14.99 6.93 32.00
N LYS A 448 -14.42 5.82 31.53
CA LYS A 448 -14.28 4.61 32.35
C LYS A 448 -13.08 4.71 33.29
N LYS A 449 -13.19 4.03 34.43
CA LYS A 449 -12.09 3.87 35.39
C LYS A 449 -10.95 3.05 34.81
N ARG A 450 -9.77 3.19 35.43
CA ARG A 450 -8.65 2.29 35.16
C ARG A 450 -8.94 0.90 35.71
N CYS A 451 -8.60 -0.15 34.96
CA CYS A 451 -8.82 -1.52 35.42
C CYS A 451 -8.00 -1.83 36.70
N GLU A 452 -6.83 -1.22 36.81
CA GLU A 452 -5.92 -1.33 37.96
C GLU A 452 -6.52 -0.73 39.24
N GLU A 453 -7.46 0.22 39.15
CA GLU A 453 -8.19 0.75 40.31
C GLU A 453 -9.23 -0.24 40.85
N LEU A 454 -9.79 -1.07 39.97
CA LEU A 454 -10.79 -2.07 40.32
C LEU A 454 -10.15 -3.40 40.74
N PHE A 455 -9.01 -3.73 40.12
CA PHE A 455 -8.29 -4.99 40.29
C PHE A 455 -6.79 -4.72 40.51
N PRO A 456 -6.39 -4.19 41.67
CA PRO A 456 -5.01 -3.77 41.94
C PRO A 456 -3.98 -4.90 41.96
N GLU A 457 -4.43 -6.15 42.09
CA GLU A 457 -3.56 -7.34 42.08
C GLU A 457 -3.39 -7.94 40.67
N GLN A 458 -4.19 -7.50 39.68
CA GLN A 458 -4.13 -7.99 38.32
C GLN A 458 -3.21 -7.10 37.48
N GLU A 459 -2.12 -7.69 36.97
CA GLU A 459 -1.09 -6.95 36.22
C GLU A 459 -1.45 -6.71 34.75
N THR A 460 -2.29 -7.57 34.16
CA THR A 460 -2.58 -7.55 32.72
C THR A 460 -4.05 -7.87 32.48
N PHE A 461 -4.63 -7.25 31.45
CA PHE A 461 -6.03 -7.42 31.07
C PHE A 461 -6.14 -7.65 29.58
N THR A 462 -7.01 -8.58 29.19
CA THR A 462 -7.50 -8.71 27.82
C THR A 462 -8.60 -7.67 27.56
N MET A 463 -8.88 -7.42 26.29
CA MET A 463 -10.02 -6.58 25.89
C MET A 463 -11.36 -7.10 26.44
N ALA A 464 -11.56 -8.42 26.41
CA ALA A 464 -12.79 -9.03 26.89
C ALA A 464 -12.99 -8.80 28.40
N GLU A 465 -11.92 -8.94 29.20
CA GLU A 465 -11.96 -8.65 30.64
C GLU A 465 -12.22 -7.17 30.92
N ALA A 466 -11.56 -6.27 30.19
CA ALA A 466 -11.74 -4.83 30.34
C ALA A 466 -13.20 -4.40 30.06
N LEU A 467 -13.76 -4.88 28.94
CA LEU A 467 -15.17 -4.64 28.59
C LEU A 467 -16.13 -5.24 29.63
N ALA A 468 -15.91 -6.48 30.05
CA ALA A 468 -16.76 -7.16 31.04
C ALA A 468 -16.78 -6.44 32.39
N ASN A 469 -15.68 -5.77 32.75
CA ASN A 469 -15.55 -5.01 33.99
C ASN A 469 -15.77 -3.51 33.83
N ASN A 470 -16.20 -3.06 32.64
CA ASN A 470 -16.47 -1.66 32.34
C ASN A 470 -15.29 -0.73 32.72
N CYS A 471 -14.07 -1.13 32.36
CA CYS A 471 -12.83 -0.40 32.63
C CYS A 471 -11.91 -0.39 31.41
N TRP A 472 -10.86 0.45 31.45
CA TRP A 472 -9.76 0.41 30.48
C TRP A 472 -8.41 0.35 31.20
N PRO A 473 -7.44 -0.47 30.76
CA PRO A 473 -6.11 -0.50 31.38
C PRO A 473 -5.38 0.84 31.27
N ALA A 474 -4.27 0.96 32.00
CA ALA A 474 -3.33 2.06 31.82
C ALA A 474 -2.70 2.04 30.41
N PRO A 475 -2.44 3.21 29.81
CA PRO A 475 -1.72 3.29 28.55
C PRO A 475 -0.27 2.83 28.73
N GLU A 476 0.35 2.28 27.67
CA GLU A 476 1.78 1.96 27.69
C GLU A 476 2.63 3.22 27.94
N PHE A 477 2.27 4.32 27.29
CA PHE A 477 2.89 5.63 27.48
C PHE A 477 1.83 6.72 27.66
N ASN A 478 2.03 7.56 28.69
CA ASN A 478 1.15 8.69 29.02
C ASN A 478 1.72 10.05 28.58
N THR A 479 2.63 10.04 27.61
CA THR A 479 3.56 11.14 27.28
C THR A 479 3.01 12.19 26.32
N GLY A 480 1.80 12.01 25.77
CA GLY A 480 1.27 12.95 24.78
C GLY A 480 0.02 12.43 24.13
N LEU A 481 -1.06 12.35 24.91
CA LEU A 481 -2.36 11.93 24.39
C LEU A 481 -2.78 12.85 23.23
N ALA A 482 -3.39 12.25 22.20
CA ALA A 482 -4.06 12.98 21.12
C ALA A 482 -4.81 14.19 21.69
N PRO A 483 -4.86 15.35 20.99
CA PRO A 483 -5.35 16.60 21.55
C PRO A 483 -6.64 16.38 22.35
N ALA A 484 -6.71 16.99 23.54
CA ALA A 484 -7.84 16.81 24.44
C ALA A 484 -9.17 16.95 23.67
N ASN A 485 -10.09 16.01 23.89
CA ASN A 485 -11.40 15.83 23.23
C ASN A 485 -11.45 14.93 21.97
N PHE A 486 -10.33 14.38 21.47
CA PHE A 486 -10.39 13.38 20.37
C PHE A 486 -10.37 11.92 20.83
N VAL A 487 -10.04 11.69 22.10
CA VAL A 487 -10.02 10.37 22.73
C VAL A 487 -10.55 10.53 24.15
N GLY A 488 -11.52 9.72 24.51
CA GLY A 488 -11.92 9.42 25.88
C GLY A 488 -13.20 10.06 26.41
N ASN A 489 -13.62 11.18 25.84
CA ASN A 489 -14.86 11.87 26.24
C ASN A 489 -15.57 12.45 25.02
N ILE A 490 -15.81 11.61 24.01
CA ILE A 490 -16.46 12.03 22.77
C ILE A 490 -17.98 12.20 23.01
N GLY A 491 -18.58 11.36 23.86
CA GLY A 491 -19.97 11.47 24.28
C GLY A 491 -20.98 10.80 23.34
N LEU A 492 -20.53 9.82 22.55
CA LEU A 492 -21.39 9.08 21.63
C LEU A 492 -22.29 8.08 22.36
N THR A 493 -23.49 7.88 21.82
CA THR A 493 -24.39 6.78 22.22
C THR A 493 -23.97 5.46 21.57
N GLU A 494 -24.49 4.33 22.06
CA GLU A 494 -24.25 3.00 21.46
C GLU A 494 -24.68 2.93 19.98
N ASP A 495 -25.81 3.58 19.63
CA ASP A 495 -26.29 3.63 18.25
C ASP A 495 -25.34 4.46 17.35
N GLN A 496 -24.78 5.55 17.88
CA GLN A 496 -23.79 6.37 17.17
C GLN A 496 -22.46 5.63 16.99
N GLU A 497 -21.99 4.90 18.00
CA GLU A 497 -20.83 4.00 17.87
C GLU A 497 -21.08 2.94 16.79
N ALA A 498 -22.27 2.34 16.78
CA ALA A 498 -22.65 1.35 15.76
C ALA A 498 -22.72 1.97 14.36
N ALA A 499 -23.21 3.20 14.22
CA ALA A 499 -23.23 3.92 12.95
C ALA A 499 -21.80 4.21 12.44
N LEU A 500 -20.89 4.68 13.29
CA LEU A 500 -19.47 4.85 12.94
C LEU A 500 -18.84 3.54 12.45
N VAL A 501 -19.06 2.45 13.19
CA VAL A 501 -18.57 1.12 12.80
C VAL A 501 -19.15 0.71 11.45
N ALA A 502 -20.44 0.96 11.20
CA ALA A 502 -21.08 0.67 9.92
C ALA A 502 -20.42 1.44 8.77
N TYR A 503 -20.15 2.74 8.94
CA TYR A 503 -19.44 3.54 7.96
C TYR A 503 -18.02 3.04 7.70
N ILE A 504 -17.23 2.76 8.75
CA ILE A 504 -15.85 2.26 8.60
C ILE A 504 -15.83 0.91 7.85
N LYS A 505 -16.83 0.05 8.06
CA LYS A 505 -16.98 -1.21 7.31
C LYS A 505 -17.23 -1.00 5.82
N THR A 506 -17.72 0.17 5.40
CA THR A 506 -17.87 0.51 3.97
C THR A 506 -16.54 0.74 3.25
N LEU A 507 -15.45 0.92 4.00
CA LEU A 507 -14.10 1.22 3.50
C LEU A 507 -13.28 -0.03 3.14
N ASN A 508 -13.89 -1.21 3.22
CA ASN A 508 -13.29 -2.46 2.74
C ASN A 508 -13.46 -2.57 1.22
N ASP A 509 -12.34 -2.74 0.53
CA ASP A 509 -12.30 -2.99 -0.90
C ASP A 509 -13.01 -4.30 -1.26
N GLN A 510 -13.79 -4.26 -2.34
CA GLN A 510 -14.38 -5.46 -2.93
C GLN A 510 -13.35 -6.29 -3.70
N HIS A 511 -12.32 -5.66 -4.25
CA HIS A 511 -11.18 -6.35 -4.87
C HIS A 511 -10.26 -6.95 -3.82
N THR A 512 -9.83 -8.19 -4.03
CA THR A 512 -8.82 -8.86 -3.20
C THR A 512 -7.75 -9.42 -4.12
N ALA A 513 -6.50 -8.99 -3.90
CA ALA A 513 -5.37 -9.50 -4.65
C ALA A 513 -5.29 -11.02 -4.56
N LYS A 514 -5.00 -11.65 -5.69
CA LYS A 514 -4.87 -13.11 -5.81
C LYS A 514 -3.41 -13.48 -5.93
N THR A 515 -3.06 -14.64 -5.36
CA THR A 515 -1.76 -15.26 -5.59
C THR A 515 -1.47 -15.35 -7.09
N PRO A 516 -0.30 -14.86 -7.55
CA PRO A 516 0.09 -15.01 -8.95
C PRO A 516 0.25 -16.49 -9.28
N VAL A 517 0.17 -16.82 -10.57
CA VAL A 517 0.48 -18.18 -11.02
C VAL A 517 2.00 -18.39 -10.92
N LEU A 518 2.46 -18.84 -9.75
CA LEU A 518 3.86 -19.21 -9.54
C LEU A 518 4.17 -20.48 -10.35
N VAL A 519 4.92 -20.33 -11.43
CA VAL A 519 5.28 -21.46 -12.28
C VAL A 519 6.38 -22.26 -11.59
N LYS A 520 6.05 -23.36 -10.90
CA LYS A 520 7.07 -24.23 -10.29
C LYS A 520 7.56 -25.29 -11.29
N SER A 521 8.87 -25.53 -11.30
CA SER A 521 9.55 -26.49 -12.21
C SER A 521 8.97 -27.90 -12.15
N ASN A 522 8.51 -28.39 -10.99
CA ASN A 522 8.04 -29.78 -10.86
C ASN A 522 6.69 -30.09 -11.56
N SER A 523 6.09 -29.13 -12.28
CA SER A 523 4.88 -29.32 -13.11
C SER A 523 5.13 -29.05 -14.60
N PHE A 524 6.39 -29.16 -15.06
CA PHE A 524 6.91 -28.67 -16.35
C PHE A 524 6.12 -29.05 -17.62
N HIS A 525 5.23 -30.04 -17.58
CA HIS A 525 4.64 -30.59 -18.79
C HIS A 525 3.28 -30.00 -19.24
N MET A 526 2.63 -29.09 -18.50
CA MET A 526 1.24 -28.73 -18.86
C MET A 526 0.79 -27.25 -18.72
N SER A 527 1.61 -26.31 -18.20
CA SER A 527 1.18 -24.90 -18.15
C SER A 527 1.63 -24.12 -19.40
N PRO A 528 0.72 -23.43 -20.11
CA PRO A 528 1.08 -22.53 -21.21
C PRO A 528 2.10 -21.47 -20.79
N VAL A 529 2.02 -20.96 -19.56
CA VAL A 529 2.96 -19.97 -18.99
C VAL A 529 4.37 -20.57 -18.86
N ALA A 530 4.47 -21.82 -18.41
CA ALA A 530 5.75 -22.50 -18.28
C ALA A 530 6.41 -22.73 -19.64
N MET A 531 5.62 -23.09 -20.66
CA MET A 531 6.12 -23.18 -22.03
C MET A 531 6.63 -21.84 -22.55
N LEU A 532 5.96 -20.73 -22.20
CA LEU A 532 6.38 -19.38 -22.61
C LEU A 532 7.73 -18.97 -22.00
N PHE A 533 7.96 -19.25 -20.72
CA PHE A 533 9.23 -18.89 -20.06
C PHE A 533 10.37 -19.90 -20.32
N ALA A 534 10.06 -21.17 -20.62
CA ALA A 534 11.07 -22.21 -20.85
C ALA A 534 11.78 -22.10 -22.21
N THR A 535 11.20 -21.40 -23.17
CA THR A 535 11.88 -21.09 -24.42
C THR A 535 12.73 -19.84 -24.23
N GLU A 536 14.06 -19.98 -24.20
CA GLU A 536 15.05 -18.86 -24.14
C GLU A 536 14.87 -17.78 -25.23
N LYS A 537 13.93 -17.96 -26.15
CA LYS A 537 13.61 -17.08 -27.28
C LYS A 537 12.46 -16.11 -27.04
N TRP A 538 11.87 -16.03 -25.85
CA TRP A 538 10.76 -15.12 -25.59
C TRP A 538 11.14 -13.62 -25.76
N SER A 539 12.43 -13.27 -25.60
CA SER A 539 12.94 -11.92 -25.94
C SER A 539 12.88 -11.62 -27.44
N GLU A 540 12.88 -12.65 -28.30
CA GLU A 540 12.68 -12.56 -29.75
C GLU A 540 11.17 -12.66 -30.10
N GLU A 541 10.38 -13.41 -29.32
CA GLU A 541 8.95 -13.69 -29.55
C GLU A 541 7.99 -12.67 -28.87
N ILE A 542 8.44 -11.63 -28.16
CA ILE A 542 7.56 -10.48 -27.83
C ILE A 542 7.41 -9.51 -29.03
N CYS A 543 8.24 -9.67 -30.06
CA CYS A 543 8.25 -9.00 -31.36
C CYS A 543 8.05 -7.48 -31.33
N GLU A 544 9.21 -6.79 -31.27
CA GLU A 544 9.51 -5.48 -31.85
C GLU A 544 8.47 -4.36 -31.65
N MET A 545 8.55 -3.70 -30.49
CA MET A 545 8.18 -2.29 -30.40
C MET A 545 9.18 -1.47 -31.23
N GLY A 546 8.88 -1.30 -32.51
CA GLY A 546 9.54 -0.31 -33.36
C GLY A 546 9.95 -0.79 -34.74
N THR A 547 9.00 -1.03 -35.65
CA THR A 547 9.08 -0.49 -37.02
C THR A 547 7.70 -0.39 -37.67
N PRO A 548 7.29 0.78 -38.21
CA PRO A 548 6.09 0.85 -39.02
C PRO A 548 6.44 0.47 -40.47
N SER A 549 5.76 -0.54 -41.02
CA SER A 549 5.63 -0.62 -42.48
C SER A 549 4.27 -1.16 -42.92
N ASN A 550 3.45 -0.22 -43.41
CA ASN A 550 2.49 -0.33 -44.51
C ASN A 550 1.35 -1.37 -44.44
N GLY A 551 0.17 -0.91 -44.03
CA GLY A 551 -1.08 -1.00 -44.80
C GLY A 551 -1.62 -2.36 -45.31
N VAL A 552 -2.70 -2.81 -44.66
CA VAL A 552 -3.88 -3.57 -45.16
C VAL A 552 -3.71 -5.03 -45.67
N TYR A 553 -4.26 -6.01 -44.91
CA TYR A 553 -5.40 -6.93 -45.21
C TYR A 553 -5.35 -8.23 -44.38
N SER A 554 -6.55 -8.72 -44.03
CA SER A 554 -6.88 -9.87 -43.16
C SER A 554 -6.28 -11.23 -43.57
N VAL A 555 -5.83 -12.01 -42.60
CA VAL A 555 -5.38 -13.41 -42.80
C VAL A 555 -6.25 -14.38 -42.00
N LYS A 556 -6.85 -15.36 -42.70
CA LYS A 556 -7.34 -16.61 -42.09
C LYS A 556 -6.12 -17.46 -41.72
N VAL A 557 -5.94 -17.71 -40.44
CA VAL A 557 -4.84 -18.49 -39.89
C VAL A 557 -4.99 -19.98 -40.22
N LYS A 558 -3.96 -20.57 -40.82
CA LYS A 558 -3.63 -21.99 -40.57
C LYS A 558 -2.20 -22.04 -40.03
N SER A 559 -2.08 -21.83 -38.71
CA SER A 559 -0.86 -21.70 -37.88
C SER A 559 -0.02 -20.42 -38.12
N PRO A 560 0.06 -19.50 -37.13
CA PRO A 560 1.00 -18.36 -37.08
C PRO A 560 2.02 -18.57 -35.92
N LYS A 561 3.28 -18.83 -36.26
CA LYS A 561 4.41 -18.98 -35.33
C LYS A 561 5.21 -17.67 -35.31
N ASN A 562 5.66 -17.04 -34.23
CA ASN A 562 5.48 -17.19 -32.78
C ASN A 562 5.74 -15.77 -32.21
N CYS A 563 4.71 -14.99 -31.88
CA CYS A 563 4.91 -13.82 -31.02
C CYS A 563 3.77 -13.70 -30.00
N VAL A 564 4.07 -13.52 -28.71
CA VAL A 564 3.09 -13.28 -27.65
C VAL A 564 3.25 -11.85 -27.16
N ARG A 565 2.21 -11.01 -27.32
CA ARG A 565 2.25 -9.65 -26.81
C ARG A 565 2.21 -9.70 -25.30
N PHE A 566 2.85 -8.73 -24.64
CA PHE A 566 2.86 -8.68 -23.18
C PHE A 566 1.45 -8.62 -22.57
N LYS A 567 0.51 -7.92 -23.21
CA LYS A 567 -0.91 -7.96 -22.83
C LYS A 567 -1.48 -9.38 -22.82
N ASP A 568 -1.16 -10.18 -23.82
CA ASP A 568 -1.61 -11.56 -23.90
C ASP A 568 -0.95 -12.41 -22.79
N LEU A 569 0.31 -12.12 -22.43
CA LEU A 569 0.99 -12.73 -21.27
C LEU A 569 0.28 -12.37 -19.95
N LEU A 570 -0.04 -11.10 -19.73
CA LEU A 570 -0.80 -10.66 -18.56
C LEU A 570 -2.17 -11.34 -18.48
N ASP A 571 -2.86 -11.50 -19.61
CA ASP A 571 -4.15 -12.22 -19.66
C ASP A 571 -3.98 -13.71 -19.29
N ILE A 572 -2.90 -14.36 -19.77
CA ILE A 572 -2.58 -15.75 -19.41
C ILE A 572 -2.23 -15.86 -17.91
N LEU A 573 -1.51 -14.91 -17.34
CA LEU A 573 -1.17 -14.86 -15.91
C LEU A 573 -2.38 -14.47 -15.02
N GLY A 574 -3.45 -13.92 -15.61
CA GLY A 574 -4.62 -13.42 -14.89
C GLY A 574 -4.42 -12.04 -14.27
N GLU A 575 -3.53 -11.22 -14.83
CA GLU A 575 -3.05 -9.97 -14.25
C GLU A 575 -3.38 -8.73 -15.10
N GLY A 576 -3.98 -8.89 -16.29
CA GLY A 576 -4.23 -7.78 -17.23
C GLY A 576 -5.15 -6.66 -16.76
N TYR A 577 -5.91 -6.86 -15.66
CA TYR A 577 -6.91 -5.91 -15.18
C TYR A 577 -6.40 -4.91 -14.13
N TRP A 578 -5.34 -5.24 -13.39
CA TRP A 578 -4.99 -4.54 -12.14
C TRP A 578 -3.58 -3.92 -12.13
N VAL A 579 -2.80 -4.10 -13.19
CA VAL A 579 -1.39 -3.67 -13.27
C VAL A 579 -1.24 -2.22 -13.78
N LYS A 580 -2.33 -1.44 -13.85
CA LYS A 580 -2.32 -0.09 -14.43
C LYS A 580 -1.37 0.87 -13.72
#